data_AF-D2VMK6-F1
#
_entry.id   AF-D2VMK6-F1
#
_cell.length_a   1.000
_cell.length_b   1.000
_cell.length_c   1.000
_cell.angle_alpha   90.00
_cell.angle_beta   90.00
_cell.angle_gamma   90.00
#
_symmetry.space_group_name_H-M   'P 1'
#
loop_
_entity.id
_entity.type
_entity.pdbx_description
1 polymer ?
#
loop_
_entity_poly.entity_id
_entity_poly.type
_entity_poly.pdbx_seq_one_letter_code
_entity_poly.pdbx_strand_id
1 'polypeptide(L)'
;MNRQETEIDTTNDDIIQNLLQCDDEEQLVETADRLKLWNYKPVVKRIAEVCGYRVLESASEELRNDREVALAIVKNEGLSLKFLPEQFKSDREIVLHAVKSHAHALKFVTDHALRNDREIILTAIRRDGYAVQYASEELRNDREIMLTAVQHHGYEIHFASKELTNDREIVLTSVKQHGDTLKNASEELQNDREIVLTAVKQHGSALQYASENLRNDREIVLQAVKKDESSLEFVGELLKNESEIIRKEAREMN
;
A
#
# COMPACT_ATOMS: atom_id res chain seq x y z
N MET A 1 18.26 44.88 21.51
CA MET A 1 16.92 45.40 21.87
C MET A 1 16.09 45.42 20.61
N ASN A 2 15.24 44.41 20.43
CA ASN A 2 14.06 44.41 19.57
C ASN A 2 13.30 43.12 19.86
N ARG A 3 12.60 43.10 21.01
CA ARG A 3 11.42 42.27 21.19
C ARG A 3 10.28 43.07 20.56
N GLN A 4 9.87 42.71 19.35
CA GLN A 4 8.51 42.99 18.93
C GLN A 4 7.68 41.79 19.41
N GLU A 5 7.40 41.76 20.71
CA GLU A 5 6.22 41.07 21.21
C GLU A 5 5.05 41.90 20.67
N THR A 6 4.35 41.36 19.66
CA THR A 6 3.11 41.96 19.16
C THR A 6 2.12 42.02 20.33
N GLU A 7 1.81 43.23 20.81
CA GLU A 7 0.70 43.47 21.73
C GLU A 7 -0.59 43.10 21.01
N ILE A 8 -1.10 41.91 21.33
CA ILE A 8 -2.43 41.46 20.94
C ILE A 8 -3.39 42.11 21.95
N ASP A 9 -4.23 43.05 21.51
CA ASP A 9 -5.30 43.63 22.33
C ASP A 9 -6.24 42.51 22.83
N THR A 10 -6.80 42.63 24.03
CA THR A 10 -7.73 41.68 24.68
C THR A 10 -8.87 41.21 23.77
N THR A 11 -9.37 42.08 22.88
CA THR A 11 -10.37 41.72 21.86
C THR A 11 -9.86 40.66 20.86
N ASN A 12 -8.58 40.75 20.48
CA ASN A 12 -7.95 39.79 19.59
C ASN A 12 -7.64 38.47 20.31
N ASP A 13 -7.38 38.49 21.62
CA ASP A 13 -7.18 37.27 22.40
C ASP A 13 -8.45 36.40 22.41
N ASP A 14 -9.63 36.99 22.65
CA ASP A 14 -10.90 36.25 22.60
C ASP A 14 -11.18 35.70 21.19
N ILE A 15 -10.87 36.48 20.15
CA ILE A 15 -11.02 36.03 18.75
C ILE A 15 -10.08 34.86 18.48
N ILE A 16 -8.82 34.91 18.94
CA ILE A 16 -7.84 33.83 18.77
C ILE A 16 -8.29 32.59 19.53
N GLN A 17 -8.78 32.69 20.77
CA GLN A 17 -9.26 31.52 21.51
C GLN A 17 -10.44 30.84 20.81
N ASN A 18 -11.37 31.62 20.26
CA ASN A 18 -12.45 31.08 19.44
C ASN A 18 -11.93 30.44 18.16
N LEU A 19 -10.94 31.04 17.51
CA LEU A 19 -10.31 30.53 16.30
C LEU A 19 -9.64 29.18 16.53
N LEU A 20 -9.01 28.97 17.69
CA LEU A 20 -8.36 27.70 18.06
C LEU A 20 -9.36 26.55 18.24
N GLN A 21 -10.65 26.85 18.39
CA GLN A 21 -11.74 25.87 18.46
C GLN A 21 -12.57 25.83 17.17
N CYS A 22 -12.20 26.61 16.15
CA CYS A 22 -12.94 26.71 14.89
C CYS A 22 -12.63 25.50 14.00
N ASP A 23 -13.67 24.88 13.43
CA ASP A 23 -13.56 23.80 12.43
C ASP A 23 -13.92 24.30 11.01
N ASP A 24 -14.37 25.55 10.87
CA ASP A 24 -14.69 26.16 9.58
C ASP A 24 -13.41 26.66 8.88
N GLU A 25 -13.11 26.07 7.72
CA GLU A 25 -11.90 26.39 6.94
C GLU A 25 -11.84 27.85 6.47
N GLU A 26 -12.98 28.39 6.02
CA GLU A 26 -13.05 29.75 5.46
C GLU A 26 -12.85 30.77 6.56
N GLN A 27 -13.56 30.61 7.68
CA GLN A 27 -13.43 31.46 8.86
C GLN A 27 -12.01 31.43 9.44
N LEU A 28 -11.36 30.25 9.44
CA LEU A 28 -9.98 30.07 9.89
C LEU A 28 -9.00 30.92 9.06
N VAL A 29 -9.05 30.77 7.74
CA VAL A 29 -8.15 31.44 6.81
C VAL A 29 -8.43 32.94 6.77
N GLU A 30 -9.68 33.36 6.66
CA GLU A 30 -10.06 34.78 6.62
C GLU A 30 -9.64 35.52 7.90
N THR A 31 -9.84 34.90 9.06
CA THR A 31 -9.44 35.51 10.33
C THR A 31 -7.92 35.57 10.46
N ALA A 32 -7.20 34.55 10.00
CA ALA A 32 -5.74 34.55 9.99
C ALA A 32 -5.18 35.64 9.06
N ASP A 33 -5.78 35.85 7.88
CA ASP A 33 -5.42 36.93 6.96
C ASP A 33 -5.71 38.30 7.56
N ARG A 34 -6.92 38.51 8.07
CA ARG A 34 -7.36 39.77 8.67
C ARG A 34 -6.47 40.21 9.82
N LEU A 35 -6.06 39.26 10.66
CA LEU A 35 -5.25 39.51 11.86
C LEU A 35 -3.74 39.28 11.64
N LYS A 36 -3.31 38.90 10.42
CA LYS A 36 -1.91 38.60 10.05
C LYS A 36 -1.25 37.54 10.94
N LEU A 37 -1.97 36.45 11.22
CA LEU A 37 -1.56 35.40 12.18
C LEU A 37 -0.72 34.27 11.57
N TRP A 38 -0.22 34.42 10.34
CA TRP A 38 0.57 33.40 9.64
C TRP A 38 1.99 33.16 10.20
N ASN A 39 2.40 33.95 11.20
CA ASN A 39 3.59 33.71 12.01
C ASN A 39 3.26 33.19 13.42
N TYR A 40 1.97 33.00 13.76
CA TYR A 40 1.54 32.60 15.08
C TYR A 40 1.24 31.10 15.14
N LYS A 41 2.16 30.35 15.74
CA LYS A 41 2.18 28.87 15.72
C LYS A 41 0.85 28.21 16.10
N PRO A 42 0.14 28.59 17.20
CA PRO A 42 -1.11 27.94 17.56
C PRO A 42 -2.17 28.00 16.46
N VAL A 43 -2.29 29.14 15.80
CA VAL A 43 -3.27 29.35 14.71
C VAL A 43 -2.83 28.62 13.45
N VAL A 44 -1.55 28.71 13.07
CA VAL A 44 -1.03 27.98 11.90
C VAL A 44 -1.17 26.46 12.08
N LYS A 45 -0.87 25.95 13.27
CA LYS A 45 -1.09 24.53 13.60
C LYS A 45 -2.57 24.16 13.53
N ARG A 46 -3.47 24.99 14.06
CA ARG A 46 -4.91 24.74 13.96
C ARG A 46 -5.39 24.69 12.51
N ILE A 47 -4.93 25.62 11.68
CA ILE A 47 -5.20 25.63 10.24
C ILE A 47 -4.62 24.38 9.57
N ALA A 48 -3.44 23.91 9.98
CA ALA A 48 -2.87 22.66 9.47
C ALA A 48 -3.73 21.42 9.83
N GLU A 49 -4.29 21.39 11.04
CA GLU A 49 -5.15 20.30 11.52
C GLU A 49 -6.47 20.22 10.73
N VAL A 50 -7.02 21.37 10.33
CA VAL A 50 -8.31 21.47 9.63
C VAL A 50 -8.14 21.48 8.11
N CYS A 51 -7.33 22.40 7.59
CA CYS A 51 -7.19 22.68 6.16
C CYS A 51 -6.06 21.88 5.48
N GLY A 52 -5.24 21.15 6.25
CA GLY A 52 -4.14 20.33 5.76
C GLY A 52 -2.94 21.15 5.24
N TYR A 53 -2.29 20.67 4.18
CA TYR A 53 -1.05 21.26 3.66
C TYR A 53 -1.19 22.66 3.06
N ARG A 54 -2.40 23.10 2.71
CA ARG A 54 -2.67 24.44 2.15
C ARG A 54 -2.12 25.57 3.03
N VAL A 55 -2.01 25.33 4.33
CA VAL A 55 -1.37 26.23 5.31
C VAL A 55 0.05 26.67 4.90
N LEU A 56 0.78 25.83 4.16
CA LEU A 56 2.16 26.09 3.74
C LEU A 56 2.28 27.21 2.70
N GLU A 57 1.19 27.62 2.05
CA GLU A 57 1.20 28.71 1.06
C GLU A 57 1.35 30.08 1.74
N SER A 58 0.80 30.22 2.95
CA SER A 58 0.73 31.50 3.68
C SER A 58 1.61 31.54 4.92
N ALA A 59 1.89 30.39 5.55
CA ALA A 59 2.71 30.31 6.76
C ALA A 59 4.12 30.88 6.57
N SER A 60 4.65 31.51 7.63
CA SER A 60 6.03 31.99 7.66
C SER A 60 7.04 30.86 7.39
N GLU A 61 8.23 31.20 6.87
CA GLU A 61 9.30 30.22 6.63
C GLU A 61 9.67 29.41 7.88
N GLU A 62 9.67 30.06 9.05
CA GLU A 62 9.91 29.41 10.34
C GLU A 62 8.85 28.33 10.61
N LEU A 63 7.56 28.62 10.41
CA LEU A 63 6.48 27.69 10.70
C LEU A 63 6.30 26.61 9.63
N ARG A 64 6.70 26.87 8.39
CA ARG A 64 6.82 25.82 7.35
C ARG A 64 7.89 24.79 7.70
N ASN A 65 8.85 25.15 8.56
CA ASN A 65 9.88 24.28 9.11
C ASN A 65 9.62 23.89 10.58
N ASP A 66 8.43 24.16 11.12
CA ASP A 66 8.05 23.73 12.47
C ASP A 66 7.54 22.28 12.45
N ARG A 67 8.08 21.47 13.36
CA ARG A 67 7.79 20.04 13.43
C ARG A 67 6.35 19.73 13.81
N GLU A 68 5.72 20.54 14.66
CA GLU A 68 4.32 20.30 15.06
C GLU A 68 3.35 20.65 13.94
N VAL A 69 3.64 21.70 13.17
CA VAL A 69 2.87 22.03 11.97
C VAL A 69 2.99 20.90 10.95
N ALA A 70 4.20 20.40 10.69
CA ALA A 70 4.41 19.26 9.81
C ALA A 70 3.65 17.99 10.27
N LEU A 71 3.65 17.71 11.58
CA LEU A 71 2.92 16.59 12.16
C LEU A 71 1.39 16.75 12.03
N ALA A 72 0.87 17.97 12.21
CA ALA A 72 -0.55 18.27 11.99
C ALA A 72 -0.97 18.02 10.54
N ILE A 73 -0.15 18.49 9.58
CA ILE A 73 -0.39 18.32 8.14
C ILE A 73 -0.51 16.82 7.77
N VAL A 74 0.44 15.99 8.18
CA VAL A 74 0.42 14.55 7.80
C VAL A 74 -0.66 13.74 8.53
N LYS A 75 -1.11 14.20 9.71
CA LYS A 75 -2.22 13.59 10.42
C LYS A 75 -3.56 13.86 9.72
N ASN A 76 -3.73 15.08 9.19
CA ASN A 76 -4.89 15.45 8.37
C ASN A 76 -4.90 14.64 7.06
N GLU A 77 -3.82 14.69 6.29
CA GLU A 77 -3.69 13.96 5.02
C GLU A 77 -2.28 13.40 4.84
N GLY A 78 -2.10 12.08 4.93
CA GLY A 78 -0.78 11.44 4.87
C GLY A 78 0.01 11.71 3.57
N LEU A 79 -0.68 11.87 2.43
CA LEU A 79 -0.05 12.20 1.15
C LEU A 79 0.58 13.60 1.11
N SER A 80 0.22 14.46 2.07
CA SER A 80 0.80 15.79 2.22
C SER A 80 2.28 15.76 2.58
N LEU A 81 2.85 14.62 2.99
CA LEU A 81 4.28 14.42 3.18
C LEU A 81 5.11 14.88 1.96
N LYS A 82 4.55 14.80 0.75
CA LYS A 82 5.20 15.25 -0.49
C LYS A 82 5.53 16.75 -0.52
N PHE A 83 4.74 17.56 0.20
CA PHE A 83 4.86 19.02 0.23
C PHE A 83 5.76 19.51 1.38
N LEU A 84 6.09 18.65 2.33
CA LEU A 84 6.92 19.01 3.46
C LEU A 84 8.41 19.13 3.08
N PRO A 85 9.18 19.97 3.79
CA PRO A 85 10.64 19.98 3.72
C PRO A 85 11.28 18.60 3.88
N GLU A 86 12.44 18.42 3.25
CA GLU A 86 13.14 17.13 3.16
C GLU A 86 13.44 16.49 4.52
N GLN A 87 13.78 17.31 5.52
CA GLN A 87 14.04 16.87 6.89
C GLN A 87 12.85 16.08 7.50
N PHE A 88 11.61 16.38 7.10
CA PHE A 88 10.42 15.71 7.62
C PHE A 88 10.07 14.43 6.87
N LYS A 89 10.55 14.28 5.63
CA LYS A 89 10.47 13.01 4.87
C LYS A 89 11.43 11.95 5.40
N SER A 90 12.39 12.38 6.23
CA SER A 90 13.33 11.53 6.97
C SER A 90 13.04 11.50 8.48
N ASP A 91 11.99 12.19 8.94
CA ASP A 91 11.58 12.12 10.35
C ASP A 91 10.69 10.88 10.56
N ARG A 92 11.21 9.92 11.31
CA ARG A 92 10.54 8.64 11.58
C ARG A 92 9.10 8.80 12.08
N GLU A 93 8.86 9.73 13.01
CA GLU A 93 7.54 9.88 13.62
C GLU A 93 6.54 10.51 12.64
N ILE A 94 6.97 11.52 11.88
CA ILE A 94 6.14 12.15 10.86
C ILE A 94 5.81 11.14 9.76
N VAL A 95 6.79 10.38 9.30
CA VAL A 95 6.58 9.31 8.30
C VAL A 95 5.62 8.25 8.83
N LEU A 96 5.79 7.79 10.07
CA LEU A 96 4.88 6.81 10.67
C LEU A 96 3.44 7.33 10.73
N HIS A 97 3.22 8.60 11.10
CA HIS A 97 1.88 9.19 11.10
C HIS A 97 1.31 9.35 9.69
N ALA A 98 2.14 9.80 8.73
CA ALA A 98 1.76 9.91 7.33
C ALA A 98 1.30 8.56 6.77
N VAL A 99 2.02 7.48 7.07
CA VAL A 99 1.70 6.11 6.66
C VAL A 99 0.46 5.56 7.34
N LYS A 100 0.27 5.85 8.64
CA LYS A 100 -0.97 5.50 9.38
C LYS A 100 -2.21 6.13 8.73
N SER A 101 -2.08 7.36 8.21
CA SER A 101 -3.14 8.04 7.47
C SER A 101 -3.27 7.46 6.05
N HIS A 102 -2.17 7.34 5.30
CA HIS A 102 -2.17 6.88 3.91
C HIS A 102 -0.92 6.05 3.56
N ALA A 103 -1.09 4.77 3.23
CA ALA A 103 0.01 3.82 3.02
C ALA A 103 1.03 4.29 1.97
N HIS A 104 0.55 4.90 0.89
CA HIS A 104 1.40 5.37 -0.23
C HIS A 104 2.22 6.62 0.10
N ALA A 105 2.10 7.20 1.30
CA ALA A 105 3.00 8.24 1.77
C ALA A 105 4.48 7.79 1.73
N LEU A 106 4.73 6.48 1.85
CA LEU A 106 6.05 5.86 1.69
C LEU A 106 6.77 6.24 0.38
N LYS A 107 6.03 6.52 -0.69
CA LYS A 107 6.59 6.99 -1.97
C LYS A 107 7.47 8.23 -1.81
N PHE A 108 7.15 9.09 -0.84
CA PHE A 108 7.84 10.35 -0.60
C PHE A 108 8.93 10.25 0.48
N VAL A 109 9.08 9.09 1.12
CA VAL A 109 10.15 8.85 2.09
C VAL A 109 11.46 8.66 1.33
N THR A 110 12.44 9.50 1.61
CA THR A 110 13.74 9.53 0.93
C THR A 110 14.83 8.77 1.69
N ASP A 111 14.69 8.67 3.01
CA ASP A 111 15.60 7.91 3.84
C ASP A 111 15.40 6.39 3.66
N HIS A 112 16.45 5.72 3.18
CA HIS A 112 16.48 4.28 3.01
C HIS A 112 16.33 3.53 4.34
N ALA A 113 16.79 4.09 5.46
CA ALA A 113 16.65 3.48 6.78
C ALA A 113 15.16 3.38 7.19
N LEU A 114 14.34 4.36 6.83
CA LEU A 114 12.90 4.33 7.09
C LEU A 114 12.15 3.35 6.18
N ARG A 115 12.64 3.12 4.96
CA ARG A 115 12.14 2.03 4.09
C ARG A 115 12.57 0.64 4.55
N ASN A 116 13.58 0.57 5.43
CA ASN A 116 13.99 -0.64 6.14
C ASN A 116 13.40 -0.72 7.57
N ASP A 117 12.57 0.25 7.97
CA ASP A 117 11.91 0.23 9.27
C ASP A 117 10.70 -0.69 9.23
N ARG A 118 10.83 -1.83 9.91
CA ARG A 118 9.82 -2.89 9.95
C ARG A 118 8.45 -2.39 10.43
N GLU A 119 8.40 -1.49 11.42
CA GLU A 119 7.14 -0.98 11.96
C GLU A 119 6.42 -0.11 10.92
N ILE A 120 7.16 0.79 10.27
CA ILE A 120 6.62 1.67 9.23
C ILE A 120 6.08 0.83 8.07
N ILE A 121 6.87 -0.13 7.57
CA ILE A 121 6.49 -0.96 6.43
C ILE A 121 5.27 -1.84 6.75
N LEU A 122 5.24 -2.52 7.89
CA LEU A 122 4.07 -3.32 8.28
C LEU A 122 2.82 -2.45 8.50
N THR A 123 2.98 -1.25 9.04
CA THR A 123 1.87 -0.30 9.19
C THR A 123 1.29 0.10 7.82
N ALA A 124 2.14 0.30 6.82
CA ALA A 124 1.71 0.61 5.46
C ALA A 124 1.00 -0.59 4.82
N ILE A 125 1.62 -1.77 4.88
CA ILE A 125 1.12 -3.01 4.26
C ILE A 125 -0.25 -3.41 4.80
N ARG A 126 -0.46 -3.29 6.12
CA ARG A 126 -1.75 -3.59 6.76
C ARG A 126 -2.89 -2.68 6.31
N ARG A 127 -2.57 -1.52 5.72
CA ARG A 127 -3.55 -0.63 5.10
C ARG A 127 -3.72 -0.95 3.63
N ASP A 128 -2.61 -1.17 2.93
CA ASP A 128 -2.58 -1.52 1.52
C ASP A 128 -1.35 -2.40 1.22
N GLY A 129 -1.58 -3.65 0.82
CA GLY A 129 -0.53 -4.63 0.51
C GLY A 129 0.48 -4.14 -0.53
N TYR A 130 0.03 -3.29 -1.46
CA TYR A 130 0.87 -2.73 -2.52
C TYR A 130 2.00 -1.84 -1.99
N ALA A 131 1.91 -1.38 -0.74
CA ALA A 131 2.95 -0.61 -0.07
C ALA A 131 4.28 -1.38 0.09
N VAL A 132 4.26 -2.72 0.00
CA VAL A 132 5.47 -3.57 0.03
C VAL A 132 6.50 -3.20 -1.04
N GLN A 133 6.08 -2.59 -2.15
CA GLN A 133 6.97 -2.11 -3.20
C GLN A 133 7.98 -1.06 -2.73
N TYR A 134 7.64 -0.31 -1.66
CA TYR A 134 8.46 0.76 -1.11
C TYR A 134 9.42 0.26 -0.03
N ALA A 135 9.26 -0.98 0.42
CA ALA A 135 10.16 -1.59 1.39
C ALA A 135 11.54 -1.83 0.77
N SER A 136 12.56 -1.87 1.64
CA SER A 136 13.90 -2.32 1.25
C SER A 136 13.86 -3.73 0.65
N GLU A 137 14.90 -4.10 -0.09
CA GLU A 137 15.06 -5.48 -0.57
C GLU A 137 15.12 -6.48 0.60
N GLU A 138 15.80 -6.11 1.69
CA GLU A 138 15.88 -6.93 2.91
C GLU A 138 14.49 -7.26 3.47
N LEU A 139 13.60 -6.26 3.59
CA LEU A 139 12.24 -6.47 4.09
C LEU A 139 11.32 -7.14 3.07
N ARG A 140 11.57 -7.01 1.77
CA ARG A 140 10.85 -7.80 0.74
C ARG A 140 11.25 -9.28 0.76
N ASN A 141 12.43 -9.58 1.30
CA ASN A 141 12.90 -10.94 1.53
C ASN A 141 12.52 -11.46 2.93
N ASP A 142 11.89 -10.63 3.77
CA ASP A 142 11.32 -11.06 5.05
C ASP A 142 10.00 -11.81 4.81
N ARG A 143 9.97 -13.05 5.31
CA ARG A 143 8.84 -13.96 5.14
C ARG A 143 7.54 -13.41 5.72
N GLU A 144 7.56 -12.80 6.92
CA GLU A 144 6.35 -12.31 7.58
C GLU A 144 5.80 -11.08 6.85
N ILE A 145 6.67 -10.17 6.42
CA ILE A 145 6.28 -9.00 5.64
C ILE A 145 5.64 -9.44 4.31
N MET A 146 6.29 -10.34 3.59
CA MET A 146 5.77 -10.80 2.31
C MET A 146 4.45 -11.58 2.46
N LEU A 147 4.36 -12.46 3.46
CA LEU A 147 3.11 -13.15 3.75
C LEU A 147 1.98 -12.16 4.09
N THR A 148 2.26 -11.13 4.90
CA THR A 148 1.27 -10.09 5.22
C THR A 148 0.82 -9.33 3.97
N ALA A 149 1.75 -8.99 3.07
CA ALA A 149 1.42 -8.29 1.82
C ALA A 149 0.53 -9.16 0.91
N VAL A 150 0.91 -10.43 0.72
CA VAL A 150 0.17 -11.38 -0.11
C VAL A 150 -1.21 -11.70 0.49
N GLN A 151 -1.36 -11.70 1.82
CA GLN A 151 -2.66 -11.86 2.47
C GLN A 151 -3.63 -10.72 2.16
N HIS A 152 -3.14 -9.50 1.94
CA HIS A 152 -3.98 -8.37 1.55
C HIS A 152 -4.38 -8.43 0.08
N HIS A 153 -3.45 -8.78 -0.80
CA HIS A 153 -3.70 -8.91 -2.21
C HIS A 153 -2.67 -9.87 -2.84
N GLY A 154 -3.15 -10.90 -3.52
CA GLY A 154 -2.30 -12.03 -3.92
C GLY A 154 -1.22 -11.69 -4.95
N TYR A 155 -1.38 -10.60 -5.72
CA TYR A 155 -0.42 -10.22 -6.75
C TYR A 155 0.94 -9.77 -6.18
N GLU A 156 1.01 -9.46 -4.89
CA GLU A 156 2.14 -8.85 -4.20
C GLU A 156 3.35 -9.80 -4.18
N ILE A 157 3.12 -11.09 -4.40
CA ILE A 157 4.15 -12.11 -4.59
C ILE A 157 5.13 -11.77 -5.71
N HIS A 158 4.77 -10.92 -6.68
CA HIS A 158 5.72 -10.45 -7.70
C HIS A 158 6.87 -9.60 -7.14
N PHE A 159 6.73 -9.07 -5.91
CA PHE A 159 7.79 -8.38 -5.18
C PHE A 159 8.64 -9.31 -4.31
N ALA A 160 8.24 -10.59 -4.17
CA ALA A 160 8.93 -11.56 -3.37
C ALA A 160 10.31 -11.92 -3.96
N SER A 161 11.23 -12.27 -3.08
CA SER A 161 12.51 -12.87 -3.45
C SER A 161 12.31 -14.23 -4.12
N LYS A 162 13.31 -14.72 -4.86
CA LYS A 162 13.27 -16.06 -5.46
C LYS A 162 13.12 -17.16 -4.40
N GLU A 163 13.69 -16.95 -3.22
CA GLU A 163 13.57 -17.87 -2.09
C GLU A 163 12.12 -17.91 -1.57
N LEU A 164 11.48 -16.74 -1.46
CA LEU A 164 10.10 -16.64 -0.99
C LEU A 164 9.06 -17.09 -2.03
N THR A 165 9.37 -17.06 -3.34
CA THR A 165 8.52 -17.70 -4.34
C THR A 165 8.59 -19.23 -4.33
N ASN A 166 9.52 -19.81 -3.55
CA ASN A 166 9.52 -21.23 -3.18
C ASN A 166 8.88 -21.48 -1.81
N ASP A 167 8.40 -20.44 -1.11
CA ASP A 167 7.65 -20.62 0.13
C ASP A 167 6.23 -21.07 -0.19
N ARG A 168 5.95 -22.31 0.20
CA ARG A 168 4.67 -22.97 -0.08
C ARG A 168 3.47 -22.20 0.46
N GLU A 169 3.57 -21.60 1.65
CA GLU A 169 2.46 -20.88 2.27
C GLU A 169 2.19 -19.55 1.57
N ILE A 170 3.25 -18.82 1.20
CA ILE A 170 3.14 -17.55 0.47
C ILE A 170 2.49 -17.80 -0.90
N VAL A 171 2.99 -18.77 -1.66
CA VAL A 171 2.43 -19.12 -2.98
C VAL A 171 0.99 -19.62 -2.84
N LEU A 172 0.71 -20.50 -1.88
CA LEU A 172 -0.66 -20.99 -1.69
C LEU A 172 -1.63 -19.85 -1.32
N THR A 173 -1.18 -18.86 -0.56
CA THR A 173 -1.97 -17.67 -0.20
C THR A 173 -2.24 -16.79 -1.42
N SER A 174 -1.26 -16.63 -2.32
CA SER A 174 -1.43 -15.84 -3.54
C SER A 174 -2.41 -16.51 -4.51
N VAL A 175 -2.25 -17.81 -4.79
CA VAL A 175 -3.05 -18.53 -5.79
C VAL A 175 -4.50 -18.71 -5.36
N LYS A 176 -4.78 -18.75 -4.05
CA LYS A 176 -6.14 -18.76 -3.51
C LYS A 176 -6.93 -17.49 -3.86
N GLN A 177 -6.25 -16.36 -4.01
CA GLN A 177 -6.87 -15.09 -4.40
C GLN A 177 -6.86 -14.92 -5.93
N HIS A 178 -5.71 -15.18 -6.54
CA HIS A 178 -5.47 -14.97 -7.97
C HIS A 178 -4.71 -16.15 -8.56
N GLY A 179 -5.42 -17.05 -9.25
CA GLY A 179 -4.83 -18.30 -9.76
C GLY A 179 -3.66 -18.07 -10.72
N ASP A 180 -3.66 -16.97 -11.48
CA ASP A 180 -2.57 -16.64 -12.41
C ASP A 180 -1.26 -16.22 -11.70
N THR A 181 -1.28 -15.97 -10.39
CA THR A 181 -0.06 -15.75 -9.60
C THR A 181 0.83 -17.00 -9.51
N LEU A 182 0.33 -18.17 -9.94
CA LEU A 182 1.15 -19.38 -10.11
C LEU A 182 2.40 -19.13 -10.99
N LYS A 183 2.32 -18.20 -11.94
CA LYS A 183 3.47 -17.78 -12.78
C LYS A 183 4.67 -17.25 -11.98
N ASN A 184 4.43 -16.76 -10.77
CA ASN A 184 5.45 -16.22 -9.89
C ASN A 184 6.07 -17.28 -8.99
N ALA A 185 5.43 -18.45 -8.83
CA ALA A 185 5.95 -19.55 -8.03
C ALA A 185 7.21 -20.16 -8.65
N SER A 186 8.03 -20.81 -7.84
CA SER A 186 9.16 -21.61 -8.31
C SER A 186 8.70 -22.77 -9.21
N GLU A 187 9.61 -23.32 -10.02
CA GLU A 187 9.33 -24.52 -10.82
C GLU A 187 8.90 -25.72 -9.95
N GLU A 188 9.45 -25.82 -8.74
CA GLU A 188 9.07 -26.84 -7.76
C GLU A 188 7.60 -26.72 -7.37
N LEU A 189 7.12 -25.51 -7.05
CA LEU A 189 5.74 -25.26 -6.64
C LEU A 189 4.77 -25.18 -7.84
N GLN A 190 5.25 -24.86 -9.04
CA GLN A 190 4.50 -25.06 -10.30
C GLN A 190 4.30 -26.56 -10.62
N ASN A 191 5.04 -27.44 -9.95
CA ASN A 191 4.86 -28.89 -9.97
C ASN A 191 4.23 -29.44 -8.68
N ASP A 192 3.84 -28.59 -7.72
CA ASP A 192 3.05 -28.99 -6.55
C ASP A 192 1.58 -29.14 -6.96
N ARG A 193 1.09 -30.38 -6.89
CA ARG A 193 -0.24 -30.75 -7.33
C ARG A 193 -1.35 -29.96 -6.61
N GLU A 194 -1.22 -29.71 -5.32
CA GLU A 194 -2.24 -29.00 -4.53
C GLU A 194 -2.29 -27.52 -4.90
N ILE A 195 -1.11 -26.88 -5.04
CA ILE A 195 -1.01 -25.47 -5.44
C ILE A 195 -1.60 -25.28 -6.83
N VAL A 196 -1.20 -26.10 -7.80
CA VAL A 196 -1.72 -26.00 -9.17
C VAL A 196 -3.22 -26.27 -9.22
N LEU A 197 -3.71 -27.30 -8.52
CA LEU A 197 -5.14 -27.57 -8.46
C LEU A 197 -5.92 -26.40 -7.85
N THR A 198 -5.36 -25.74 -6.83
CA THR A 198 -5.94 -24.54 -6.23
C THR A 198 -5.98 -23.38 -7.23
N ALA A 199 -4.87 -23.15 -7.95
CA ALA A 199 -4.74 -22.10 -8.95
C ALA A 199 -5.75 -22.28 -10.10
N VAL A 200 -5.89 -23.49 -10.67
CA VAL A 200 -6.82 -23.73 -11.79
C VAL A 200 -8.28 -23.65 -11.38
N LYS A 201 -8.61 -24.02 -10.13
CA LYS A 201 -9.98 -23.84 -9.59
C LYS A 201 -10.33 -22.36 -9.44
N GLN A 202 -9.34 -21.52 -9.13
CA GLN A 202 -9.51 -20.08 -9.07
C GLN A 202 -9.60 -19.46 -10.47
N HIS A 203 -8.68 -19.82 -11.37
CA HIS A 203 -8.63 -19.32 -12.74
C HIS A 203 -8.10 -20.42 -13.69
N GLY A 204 -8.94 -20.94 -14.59
CA GLY A 204 -8.61 -22.12 -15.40
C GLY A 204 -7.33 -21.96 -16.23
N SER A 205 -7.13 -20.78 -16.82
CA SER A 205 -5.93 -20.49 -17.62
C SER A 205 -4.62 -20.50 -16.83
N ALA A 206 -4.66 -20.57 -15.49
CA ALA A 206 -3.48 -20.79 -14.66
C ALA A 206 -2.77 -22.12 -14.99
N LEU A 207 -3.47 -23.06 -15.63
CA LEU A 207 -2.90 -24.31 -16.16
C LEU A 207 -1.64 -24.04 -17.01
N GLN A 208 -1.56 -22.93 -17.73
CA GLN A 208 -0.41 -22.56 -18.56
C GLN A 208 0.91 -22.46 -17.79
N TYR A 209 0.84 -22.19 -16.47
CA TYR A 209 1.99 -22.04 -15.59
C TYR A 209 2.33 -23.32 -14.83
N ALA A 210 1.54 -24.38 -14.98
CA ALA A 210 1.82 -25.67 -14.37
C ALA A 210 2.92 -26.41 -15.13
N SER A 211 3.64 -27.28 -14.42
CA SER A 211 4.61 -28.18 -15.02
C SER A 211 3.97 -29.04 -16.12
N GLU A 212 4.77 -29.52 -17.09
CA GLU A 212 4.27 -30.44 -18.14
C GLU A 212 3.59 -31.68 -17.53
N ASN A 213 4.10 -32.19 -16.41
CA ASN A 213 3.50 -33.34 -15.72
C ASN A 213 2.07 -33.05 -15.25
N LEU A 214 1.84 -31.88 -14.66
CA LEU A 214 0.52 -31.49 -14.16
C LEU A 214 -0.42 -30.99 -15.27
N ARG A 215 0.12 -30.49 -16.38
CA ARG A 215 -0.65 -30.24 -17.62
C ARG A 215 -1.12 -31.54 -18.30
N ASN A 216 -0.57 -32.68 -17.89
CA ASN A 216 -1.02 -34.02 -18.27
C ASN A 216 -1.76 -34.76 -17.11
N ASP A 217 -2.00 -34.11 -15.97
CA ASP A 217 -2.85 -34.67 -14.90
C ASP A 217 -4.32 -34.46 -15.30
N ARG A 218 -5.02 -35.58 -15.56
CA ARG A 218 -6.40 -35.58 -16.05
C ARG A 218 -7.34 -34.79 -15.13
N GLU A 219 -7.20 -34.92 -13.81
CA GLU A 219 -8.08 -34.22 -12.88
C GLU A 219 -7.84 -32.71 -12.94
N ILE A 220 -6.58 -32.28 -12.90
CA ILE A 220 -6.23 -30.86 -12.99
C ILE A 220 -6.72 -30.25 -14.30
N VAL A 221 -6.49 -30.93 -15.42
CA VAL A 221 -6.94 -30.49 -16.75
C VAL A 221 -8.46 -30.38 -16.81
N LEU A 222 -9.19 -31.38 -16.32
CA LEU A 222 -10.66 -31.33 -16.29
C LEU A 222 -11.17 -30.15 -15.44
N GLN A 223 -10.54 -29.88 -14.29
CA GLN A 223 -10.91 -28.73 -13.46
C GLN A 223 -10.60 -27.39 -14.14
N ALA A 224 -9.47 -27.29 -14.83
CA ALA A 224 -9.09 -26.09 -15.59
C ALA A 224 -10.08 -25.82 -16.73
N VAL A 225 -10.39 -26.82 -17.55
CA VAL A 225 -11.31 -26.72 -18.69
C VAL A 225 -12.75 -26.50 -18.23
N LYS A 226 -13.17 -27.09 -17.10
CA LYS A 226 -14.46 -26.80 -16.47
C LYS A 226 -14.57 -25.33 -16.07
N LYS A 227 -13.48 -24.76 -15.55
CA LYS A 227 -13.44 -23.37 -15.10
C LYS A 227 -13.40 -22.39 -16.26
N ASP A 228 -12.59 -22.68 -17.26
CA ASP A 228 -12.40 -21.87 -18.46
C ASP A 228 -12.06 -22.78 -19.64
N GLU A 229 -12.97 -22.86 -20.61
CA GLU A 229 -12.86 -23.77 -21.75
C GLU A 229 -11.62 -23.45 -22.62
N SER A 230 -11.15 -22.19 -22.67
CA SER A 230 -9.93 -21.86 -23.41
C SER A 230 -8.68 -22.49 -22.80
N SER A 231 -8.73 -22.97 -21.56
CA SER A 231 -7.62 -23.68 -20.91
C SER A 231 -7.20 -24.97 -21.66
N LEU A 232 -8.04 -25.47 -22.57
CA LEU A 232 -7.69 -26.55 -23.50
C LEU A 232 -6.41 -26.27 -24.28
N GLU A 233 -6.11 -25.00 -24.58
CA GLU A 233 -4.88 -24.62 -25.30
C GLU A 233 -3.59 -24.96 -24.52
N PHE A 234 -3.69 -25.07 -23.20
CA PHE A 234 -2.56 -25.32 -22.30
C PHE A 234 -2.41 -26.78 -21.91
N VAL A 235 -3.30 -27.67 -22.37
CA VAL A 235 -3.23 -29.10 -22.05
C VAL A 235 -1.92 -29.70 -22.58
N GLY A 236 -1.29 -30.54 -21.76
CA GLY A 236 -0.03 -31.20 -22.09
C GLY A 236 -0.17 -32.15 -23.27
N GLU A 237 0.95 -32.46 -23.92
CA GLU A 237 0.96 -33.17 -25.21
C GLU A 237 0.29 -34.55 -25.16
N LEU A 238 0.34 -35.23 -24.02
CA LEU A 238 -0.23 -36.57 -23.86
C LEU A 238 -1.76 -36.55 -23.90
N LEU A 239 -2.38 -35.45 -23.46
CA LEU A 239 -3.83 -35.30 -23.39
C LEU A 239 -4.41 -34.46 -24.53
N LYS A 240 -3.59 -33.82 -25.37
CA LYS A 240 -4.07 -32.97 -26.49
C LYS A 240 -5.00 -33.71 -27.46
N ASN A 241 -4.74 -34.98 -27.76
CA ASN A 241 -5.58 -35.77 -28.65
C ASN A 241 -6.95 -36.11 -28.05
N GLU A 242 -7.10 -35.94 -26.72
CA GLU A 242 -8.35 -36.18 -26.00
C GLU A 242 -9.13 -34.88 -25.76
N SER A 243 -8.76 -33.75 -26.40
CA SER A 243 -9.37 -32.44 -26.16
C SER A 243 -10.90 -32.44 -26.26
N GLU A 244 -11.48 -33.12 -27.24
CA GLU A 244 -12.95 -33.23 -27.39
C GLU A 244 -13.59 -34.06 -26.26
N ILE A 245 -12.91 -35.12 -25.80
CA ILE A 245 -13.37 -35.95 -24.68
C ILE A 245 -13.31 -35.13 -23.38
N ILE A 246 -12.19 -34.47 -23.12
CA ILE A 246 -11.96 -33.61 -21.95
C ILE A 246 -12.99 -32.49 -21.91
N ARG A 247 -13.26 -31.84 -23.05
CA ARG A 247 -14.26 -30.78 -23.18
C ARG A 247 -15.66 -31.27 -22.83
N LYS A 248 -16.03 -32.48 -23.29
CA LYS A 248 -17.32 -33.09 -22.98
C LYS A 248 -17.43 -33.45 -21.49
N GLU A 249 -16.43 -34.14 -20.96
CA GLU A 249 -16.38 -34.54 -19.54
C GLU A 249 -16.45 -33.32 -18.62
N ALA A 250 -15.69 -32.26 -18.89
CA ALA A 250 -15.69 -31.03 -18.10
C ALA A 250 -17.07 -30.36 -18.00
N ARG A 251 -17.89 -30.44 -19.07
CA ARG A 251 -19.27 -29.94 -19.10
C ARG A 251 -20.25 -30.80 -18.29
N GLU A 252 -19.95 -32.10 -18.17
CA GLU A 252 -20.79 -33.06 -17.45
C GLU A 252 -20.53 -33.05 -15.93
N MET A 253 -19.42 -32.48 -15.47
CA MET A 253 -19.01 -32.40 -14.05
C MET A 253 -19.85 -31.43 -13.19
N ASN A 254 -21.09 -31.10 -13.56
CA ASN A 254 -21.97 -30.20 -12.79
C ASN A 254 -22.29 -30.72 -11.39
#